data_AF-A0A7S1CVG8-F1
#
_entry.id   AF-A0A7S1CVG8-F1
#
_cell.length_a   1.000
_cell.length_b   1.000
_cell.length_c   1.000
_cell.angle_alpha   90.00
_cell.angle_beta   90.00
_cell.angle_gamma   90.00
#
_symmetry.space_group_name_H-M   'P 1'
#
loop_
_entity.id
_entity.type
_entity.pdbx_description
1 polymer ?
#
loop_
_entity_poly.entity_id
_entity_poly.type
_entity_poly.pdbx_seq_one_letter_code
_entity_poly.pdbx_strand_id
1 'polypeptide(L)'
;RLSGVRPPFQRLVYPVPEVVGGLGVHATIDWAGTSTKFGPDVEWMDEQLTNPDDIHYNLQGASRAAGFYAEIRKYWPGLPDDSLQPDYAGVRPKMAQPNVSL
;
A
#
# COMPACT_ATOMS: atom_id res chain seq x y z
N ARG A 1 -6.21 2.70 -4.97
CA ARG A 1 -6.47 2.19 -6.33
C ARG A 1 -6.37 3.31 -7.35
N LEU A 2 -6.00 2.99 -8.60
CA LEU A 2 -5.96 3.94 -9.71
C LEU A 2 -7.37 4.21 -10.22
N SER A 3 -7.70 5.47 -10.48
CA SER A 3 -9.01 5.91 -10.96
C SER A 3 -8.85 7.02 -12.01
N GLY A 4 -9.83 7.13 -12.92
CA GLY A 4 -9.86 8.18 -13.95
C GLY A 4 -8.81 8.06 -15.06
N VAL A 5 -7.96 7.03 -15.02
CA VAL A 5 -6.89 6.80 -16.01
C VAL A 5 -6.76 5.32 -16.35
N ARG A 6 -6.19 5.03 -17.53
CA ARG A 6 -5.96 3.65 -17.96
C ARG A 6 -4.85 3.00 -17.14
N PRO A 7 -4.95 1.68 -16.85
CA PRO A 7 -3.86 0.93 -16.23
C PRO A 7 -2.54 1.08 -16.99
N PRO A 8 -1.45 1.51 -16.33
CA PRO A 8 -0.16 1.74 -16.99
C PRO A 8 0.64 0.45 -17.22
N PHE A 9 0.26 -0.66 -16.57
CA PHE A 9 1.00 -1.93 -16.61
C PHE A 9 0.12 -3.07 -17.09
N GLN A 10 0.76 -4.03 -17.80
CA GLN A 10 0.15 -5.30 -18.20
C GLN A 10 0.62 -6.48 -17.32
N ARG A 11 1.52 -6.22 -16.37
CA ARG A 11 2.06 -7.20 -15.42
C ARG A 11 2.16 -6.55 -14.05
N LEU A 12 2.27 -7.40 -13.02
CA LEU A 12 2.52 -6.91 -11.67
C LEU A 12 3.92 -6.27 -11.58
N VAL A 13 4.04 -5.18 -10.81
CA VAL A 13 5.32 -4.50 -10.58
C VAL A 13 5.65 -4.58 -9.10
N TYR A 14 6.83 -5.12 -8.80
CA TYR A 14 7.37 -5.26 -7.44
C TYR A 14 8.73 -4.56 -7.40
N PRO A 15 8.83 -3.36 -6.81
CA PRO A 15 10.11 -2.69 -6.62
C PRO A 15 11.05 -3.54 -5.75
N VAL A 16 12.35 -3.44 -6.01
CA VAL A 16 13.35 -4.08 -5.17
C VAL A 16 13.33 -3.42 -3.79
N PRO A 17 13.31 -4.18 -2.67
CA PRO A 17 13.33 -3.59 -1.34
C PRO A 17 14.61 -2.78 -1.10
N GLU A 18 14.49 -1.48 -0.78
CA GLU A 18 15.64 -0.62 -0.44
C GLU A 18 16.20 -0.91 0.97
N VAL A 19 15.38 -1.41 1.89
CA VAL A 19 15.72 -1.73 3.29
C VAL A 19 14.90 -2.94 3.78
N VAL A 20 15.37 -3.66 4.80
CA VAL A 20 14.57 -4.70 5.48
C VAL A 20 13.33 -4.03 6.10
N GLY A 21 12.16 -4.25 5.50
CA GLY A 21 10.90 -3.62 5.91
C GLY A 21 10.52 -2.33 5.17
N GLY A 22 11.28 -1.97 4.12
CA GLY A 22 10.98 -0.80 3.27
C GLY A 22 9.60 -0.88 2.61
N LEU A 23 9.01 0.30 2.38
CA LEU A 23 7.67 0.51 1.82
C LEU A 23 7.62 0.10 0.33
N GLY A 24 7.64 -1.20 0.06
CA GLY A 24 7.46 -1.72 -1.29
C GLY A 24 6.02 -1.58 -1.75
N VAL A 25 5.65 -0.43 -2.31
CA VAL A 25 4.32 -0.24 -2.92
C VAL A 25 4.30 -0.98 -4.25
N HIS A 26 3.64 -2.15 -4.29
CA HIS A 26 3.51 -2.93 -5.53
C HIS A 26 2.39 -2.37 -6.40
N ALA A 27 2.49 -2.58 -7.71
CA ALA A 27 1.36 -2.42 -8.63
C ALA A 27 0.76 -3.79 -8.94
N THR A 28 -0.51 -3.97 -8.60
CA THR A 28 -1.29 -5.15 -8.92
C THR A 28 -2.43 -4.81 -9.87
N ILE A 29 -2.88 -5.77 -10.67
CA ILE A 29 -3.89 -5.56 -11.71
C ILE A 29 -5.13 -6.38 -11.31
N ASP A 30 -6.30 -5.78 -11.46
CA ASP A 30 -7.55 -6.51 -11.26
C ASP A 30 -7.77 -7.59 -12.33
N TRP A 31 -8.70 -8.50 -12.07
CA TRP A 31 -9.03 -9.58 -13.00
C TRP A 31 -9.52 -9.09 -14.37
N ALA A 32 -10.17 -7.92 -14.41
CA ALA A 32 -10.65 -7.31 -15.64
C ALA A 32 -9.54 -6.64 -16.47
N GLY A 33 -8.35 -6.44 -15.90
CA GLY A 33 -7.27 -5.67 -16.53
C GLY A 33 -7.59 -4.18 -16.68
N THR A 34 -8.57 -3.68 -15.92
CA THR A 34 -9.11 -2.31 -16.07
C THR A 34 -8.70 -1.37 -14.96
N SER A 35 -8.21 -1.90 -13.83
CA SER A 35 -7.74 -1.08 -12.72
C SER A 35 -6.42 -1.62 -12.15
N THR A 36 -5.58 -0.70 -11.72
CA THR A 36 -4.36 -1.00 -10.97
C THR A 36 -4.56 -0.65 -9.50
N LYS A 37 -4.20 -1.56 -8.60
CA LYS A 37 -4.16 -1.31 -7.16
C LYS A 37 -2.72 -1.19 -6.72
N PHE A 38 -2.47 -0.19 -5.89
CA PHE A 38 -1.16 0.08 -5.34
C PHE A 38 -1.13 -0.33 -3.88
N GLY A 39 -0.01 -0.91 -3.45
CA GLY A 39 0.26 -1.23 -2.06
C GLY A 39 0.76 -2.66 -1.87
N PRO A 40 0.70 -3.15 -0.64
CA PRO A 40 0.37 -2.40 0.56
C PRO A 40 1.55 -1.50 0.99
N ASP A 41 1.25 -0.41 1.68
CA ASP A 41 2.23 0.23 2.55
C ASP A 41 2.29 -0.51 3.90
N VAL A 42 3.05 0.01 4.87
CA VAL A 42 3.21 -0.60 6.19
C VAL A 42 2.95 0.43 7.27
N GLU A 43 2.12 0.04 8.22
CA GLU A 43 1.90 0.74 9.49
C GLU A 43 1.82 -0.32 10.58
N TRP A 44 2.49 -0.08 11.71
CA TRP A 44 2.36 -0.90 12.91
C TRP A 44 1.19 -0.39 13.73
N MET A 45 0.36 -1.33 14.21
CA MET A 45 -0.77 -1.03 15.08
C MET A 45 -0.32 -0.81 16.52
N ASP A 46 -1.19 -0.22 17.32
CA ASP A 46 -0.99 -0.06 18.76
C ASP A 46 -0.71 -1.42 19.42
N GLU A 47 0.32 -1.48 20.28
CA GLU A 47 0.70 -2.69 21.00
C GLU A 47 -0.39 -3.17 21.98
N GLN A 48 -1.27 -2.27 22.40
CA GLN A 48 -2.39 -2.57 23.29
C GLN A 48 -3.56 -3.25 22.57
N LEU A 49 -3.53 -3.32 21.24
CA LEU A 49 -4.55 -4.00 20.45
C LEU A 49 -4.39 -5.53 20.56
N THR A 50 -5.10 -6.13 21.51
CA THR A 50 -5.07 -7.59 21.77
C THR A 50 -6.25 -8.34 21.17
N ASN A 51 -7.33 -7.65 20.81
CA ASN A 51 -8.54 -8.25 20.23
C ASN A 51 -8.73 -7.78 18.78
N PRO A 52 -8.83 -8.68 17.79
CA PRO A 52 -9.02 -8.32 16.39
C PRO A 52 -10.32 -7.56 16.10
N ASP A 53 -11.36 -7.69 16.94
CA ASP A 53 -12.62 -6.98 16.76
C ASP A 53 -12.50 -5.46 17.01
N ASP A 54 -11.43 -5.03 17.70
CA ASP A 54 -11.15 -3.61 17.97
C ASP A 54 -10.36 -2.94 16.82
N ILE A 55 -10.08 -3.65 15.74
CA ILE A 55 -9.34 -3.12 14.59
C ILE A 55 -10.25 -2.19 13.77
N HIS A 56 -9.87 -0.91 13.72
CA HIS A 56 -10.50 0.06 12.84
C HIS A 56 -9.76 0.17 11.50
N TYR A 57 -10.37 -0.34 10.42
CA TYR A 57 -9.81 -0.31 9.06
C TYR A 57 -9.96 1.06 8.35
N ASN A 58 -10.03 2.15 9.12
CA ASN A 58 -10.24 3.48 8.56
C ASN A 58 -9.05 3.87 7.69
N LEU A 59 -9.30 3.96 6.38
CA LEU A 59 -8.34 4.51 5.43
C LEU A 59 -8.17 5.98 5.78
N GLN A 60 -7.04 6.35 6.39
CA GLN A 60 -6.65 7.74 6.61
C GLN A 60 -6.30 8.41 5.26
N GLY A 61 -7.27 8.45 4.34
CA GLY A 61 -7.06 8.46 2.90
C GLY A 61 -6.24 9.63 2.38
N ALA A 62 -6.42 10.82 2.95
CA ALA A 62 -5.66 12.01 2.53
C ALA A 62 -4.22 12.01 3.06
N SER A 63 -3.99 11.57 4.31
CA SER A 63 -2.66 11.64 4.92
C SER A 63 -1.69 10.61 4.35
N ARG A 64 -2.20 9.44 3.90
CA ARG A 64 -1.35 8.37 3.36
C ARG A 64 -1.10 8.45 1.87
N ALA A 65 -2.01 9.07 1.10
CA ALA A 65 -1.89 9.14 -0.36
C ALA A 65 -0.55 9.74 -0.80
N ALA A 66 -0.04 10.75 -0.10
CA ALA A 66 1.23 11.39 -0.40
C ALA A 66 2.41 10.39 -0.42
N GLY A 67 2.45 9.45 0.54
CA GLY A 67 3.48 8.40 0.59
C GLY A 67 3.37 7.43 -0.58
N PHE A 68 2.15 7.08 -1.00
CA PHE A 68 1.93 6.28 -2.21
C PHE A 68 2.43 6.99 -3.47
N TYR A 69 2.11 8.28 -3.65
CA TYR A 69 2.60 9.03 -4.82
C TYR A 69 4.12 9.04 -4.87
N ALA A 70 4.79 9.27 -3.74
CA ALA A 70 6.25 9.29 -3.67
C ALA A 70 6.86 7.93 -4.07
N GLU A 71 6.38 6.82 -3.50
CA GLU A 71 6.92 5.49 -3.79
C GLU A 71 6.60 5.01 -5.21
N ILE A 72 5.38 5.23 -5.70
CA ILE A 72 4.98 4.81 -7.05
C ILE A 72 5.79 5.57 -8.10
N ARG A 73 6.06 6.87 -7.88
CA ARG A 73 6.83 7.69 -8.82
C ARG A 73 8.27 7.24 -9.00
N LYS A 74 8.83 6.44 -8.09
CA LYS A 74 10.15 5.82 -8.27
C LYS A 74 10.21 4.90 -9.49
N TYR A 75 9.12 4.18 -9.78
CA TYR A 75 9.05 3.25 -10.93
C TYR A 75 8.04 3.67 -12.00
N TRP A 76 7.18 4.64 -11.71
CA TRP A 76 6.27 5.27 -12.68
C TRP A 76 6.19 6.78 -12.46
N PRO A 77 7.20 7.54 -12.95
CA PRO A 77 7.27 9.00 -12.76
C PRO A 77 6.06 9.76 -13.34
N GLY A 78 5.40 9.18 -14.34
CA GLY A 78 4.23 9.76 -15.00
C GLY A 78 2.89 9.53 -14.29
N LEU A 79 2.89 9.07 -13.02
CA LEU A 79 1.66 8.92 -12.22
C LEU A 79 0.93 10.28 -12.11
N PRO A 80 -0.30 10.41 -12.67
CA PRO A 80 -1.05 11.65 -12.63
C PRO A 80 -1.45 12.02 -11.20
N ASP A 81 -1.43 13.31 -10.88
CA ASP A 81 -1.95 13.81 -9.61
C ASP A 81 -3.43 13.47 -9.42
N ASP A 82 -3.83 13.30 -8.16
CA ASP A 82 -5.21 12.99 -7.74
C ASP A 82 -5.87 11.75 -8.38
N SER A 83 -5.08 10.89 -9.03
CA SER A 83 -5.54 9.65 -9.69
C SER A 83 -5.61 8.43 -8.74
N LEU A 84 -5.18 8.59 -7.48
CA LEU A 84 -5.29 7.56 -6.45
C LEU A 84 -6.54 7.78 -5.59
N GLN A 85 -7.39 6.76 -5.53
CA GLN A 85 -8.57 6.70 -4.67
C GLN A 85 -8.38 5.67 -3.55
N PRO A 86 -8.94 5.89 -2.35
CA PRO A 86 -9.03 4.87 -1.32
C PRO A 86 -9.70 3.58 -1.86
N ASP A 87 -9.28 2.42 -1.34
CA ASP A 87 -9.84 1.12 -1.72
C ASP A 87 -10.07 0.25 -0.48
N TYR A 88 -9.04 -0.44 0.02
CA TYR A 88 -9.12 -1.25 1.24
C TYR A 88 -7.79 -1.27 2.01
N ALA A 89 -7.86 -1.70 3.26
CA ALA A 89 -6.72 -2.02 4.11
C ALA A 89 -6.83 -3.46 4.60
N GLY A 90 -5.71 -4.01 5.07
CA GLY A 90 -5.65 -5.33 5.69
C GLY A 90 -4.59 -5.35 6.78
N VAL A 91 -4.80 -6.18 7.80
CA VAL A 91 -3.89 -6.35 8.93
C VAL A 91 -3.21 -7.71 8.86
N ARG A 92 -1.91 -7.74 9.12
CA ARG A 92 -1.13 -8.98 9.18
C ARG A 92 -0.88 -9.34 10.64
N PRO A 93 -1.27 -10.54 11.13
CA PRO A 93 -0.85 -10.99 12.44
C PRO A 93 0.67 -11.20 12.46
N LYS A 94 1.36 -10.63 13.44
CA LYS A 94 2.81 -10.73 13.62
C LYS A 94 3.11 -11.23 15.03
N MET A 95 4.02 -12.20 15.14
CA MET A 95 4.46 -12.73 16.45
C MET A 95 5.53 -11.85 17.12
N ALA A 96 6.15 -10.95 16.36
CA ALA A 96 7.18 -10.05 16.85
C ALA A 96 6.96 -8.64 16.30
N GLN A 97 7.26 -7.66 17.16
CA GLN A 97 7.27 -6.24 16.85
C GLN A 97 8.56 -5.85 16.12
N PRO A 98 8.57 -4.74 15.36
CA PRO A 98 9.80 -4.21 14.80
C PRO A 98 10.70 -3.85 15.98
N ASN A 99 11.92 -4.39 16.00
CA ASN A 99 12.94 -4.22 17.05
C ASN A 99 12.85 -5.18 18.25
N VAL A 100 12.05 -6.24 18.19
CA VAL A 100 12.21 -7.38 19.11
C VAL A 100 12.95 -8.49 18.36
N SER A 101 14.26 -8.62 18.61
CA SER A 101 15.01 -9.81 18.19
C SER A 101 14.56 -10.99 19.06
N LEU A 102 14.14 -12.08 18.41
CA LEU A 102 13.94 -13.38 19.07
C LEU A 102 15.27 -14.00 19.47
#